data_AF-A0AAV9JRI0-F1
#
_entry.id   AF-A0AAV9JRI0-F1
#
_cell.length_a   1.000
_cell.length_b   1.000
_cell.length_c   1.000
_cell.angle_alpha   90.00
_cell.angle_beta   90.00
_cell.angle_gamma   90.00
#
_symmetry.space_group_name_H-M   'P 1'
#
loop_
_entity.id
_entity.type
_entity.pdbx_description
1 polymer ?
#
loop_
_entity_poly.entity_id
_entity_poly.type
_entity_poly.pdbx_seq_one_letter_code
_entity_poly.pdbx_strand_id
1 'polypeptide(L)'
;MAHTTPQALLKRRAGSTFEEFSKYYLDHHAKVALPWCLANGVTYYAQVRLAYPPTASALTPNLHGPLNWSSSATASKYPDINLADWDAVGVMAFPADTQFPSGPGKAYYENVIRPDERVFLFSEALLHLRMLEPGSVQGARVEEVIVGGRAVVAGWEEWRQVFDGYGKEEQR
;
A
#
# COMPACT_ATOMS: atom_id res chain seq x y z
N MET A 1 -9.67 15.51 8.99
CA MET A 1 -10.28 14.38 9.72
C MET A 1 -9.19 13.40 10.06
N ALA A 2 -9.11 12.90 11.30
CA ALA A 2 -8.10 11.91 11.65
C ALA A 2 -8.39 10.64 10.85
N HIS A 3 -7.41 10.18 10.05
CA HIS A 3 -7.53 8.89 9.38
C HIS A 3 -7.61 7.83 10.48
N THR A 4 -8.73 7.11 10.58
CA THR A 4 -8.93 6.00 11.52
C THR A 4 -8.41 4.67 10.97
N THR A 5 -7.70 4.73 9.85
CA THR A 5 -7.28 3.57 9.09
C THR A 5 -5.89 3.10 9.54
N PRO A 6 -5.73 1.82 9.93
CA PRO A 6 -4.43 1.27 10.30
C PRO A 6 -3.37 1.44 9.20
N GLN A 7 -2.12 1.52 9.64
CA GLN A 7 -0.95 1.69 8.77
C GLN A 7 -0.17 0.38 8.69
N ALA A 8 0.02 -0.17 7.49
CA ALA A 8 0.79 -1.38 7.25
C ALA A 8 2.21 -1.03 6.80
N LEU A 9 3.22 -1.34 7.61
CA LEU A 9 4.62 -1.20 7.20
C LEU A 9 4.98 -2.28 6.16
N LEU A 10 5.70 -1.89 5.11
CA LEU A 10 6.13 -2.75 4.01
C LEU A 10 7.64 -2.64 3.78
N LYS A 11 8.24 -3.74 3.32
CA LYS A 11 9.68 -3.81 2.99
C LYS A 11 9.86 -4.05 1.50
N ARG A 12 10.81 -3.35 0.89
CA ARG A 12 11.18 -3.56 -0.50
C ARG A 12 11.99 -4.85 -0.67
N ARG A 13 12.01 -5.36 -1.90
CA ARG A 13 12.81 -6.52 -2.28
C ARG A 13 14.30 -6.25 -2.09
N ALA A 14 15.03 -7.23 -1.54
CA ALA A 14 16.47 -7.16 -1.43
C ALA A 14 17.12 -6.97 -2.81
N GLY A 15 18.06 -6.04 -2.92
CA GLY A 15 18.76 -5.71 -4.16
C GLY A 15 18.06 -4.70 -5.06
N SER A 16 16.80 -4.31 -4.79
CA SER A 16 16.15 -3.18 -5.46
C SER A 16 16.58 -1.85 -4.86
N THR A 17 16.67 -0.79 -5.66
CA THR A 17 16.84 0.57 -5.15
C THR A 17 15.52 1.10 -4.57
N PHE A 18 15.61 2.10 -3.71
CA PHE A 18 14.41 2.78 -3.21
C PHE A 18 13.59 3.43 -4.35
N GLU A 19 14.28 3.96 -5.36
CA GLU A 19 13.65 4.59 -6.52
C GLU A 19 12.83 3.59 -7.33
N GLU A 20 13.40 2.44 -7.68
CA GLU A 20 12.71 1.37 -8.40
C GLU A 20 11.50 0.86 -7.61
N PHE A 21 11.70 0.59 -6.31
CA PHE A 21 10.62 0.16 -5.42
C PHE A 21 9.49 1.18 -5.37
N SER A 22 9.81 2.45 -5.09
CA SER A 22 8.81 3.49 -4.96
C SER A 22 8.08 3.73 -6.28
N LYS A 23 8.78 3.70 -7.41
CA LYS A 23 8.16 3.83 -8.72
C LYS A 23 7.17 2.69 -8.97
N TYR A 24 7.59 1.45 -8.73
CA TYR A 24 6.75 0.28 -8.97
C TYR A 24 5.53 0.24 -8.04
N TYR A 25 5.73 0.51 -6.74
CA TYR A 25 4.67 0.50 -5.74
C TYR A 25 3.53 1.48 -6.07
N LEU A 26 3.89 2.69 -6.51
CA LEU A 26 2.95 3.78 -6.78
C LEU A 26 2.37 3.75 -8.20
N ASP A 27 3.23 3.59 -9.20
CA ASP A 27 2.82 3.74 -10.60
C ASP A 27 2.17 2.45 -11.14
N HIS A 28 2.42 1.31 -10.52
CA HIS A 28 1.96 0.00 -10.98
C HIS A 28 1.11 -0.73 -9.95
N HIS A 29 1.69 -1.14 -8.81
CA HIS A 29 1.01 -2.03 -7.85
C HIS A 29 -0.31 -1.46 -7.34
N ALA A 30 -0.37 -0.14 -7.09
CA ALA A 30 -1.60 0.56 -6.72
C ALA A 30 -2.77 0.27 -7.68
N LYS A 31 -2.49 0.24 -8.98
CA LYS A 31 -3.48 0.00 -10.04
C LYS A 31 -3.84 -1.47 -10.16
N VAL A 32 -2.85 -2.36 -10.01
CA VAL A 32 -3.04 -3.82 -10.02
C VAL A 32 -3.99 -4.26 -8.90
N ALA A 33 -3.78 -3.73 -7.69
CA ALA A 33 -4.59 -4.06 -6.51
C ALA A 33 -5.98 -3.40 -6.52
N LEU A 34 -6.18 -2.36 -7.33
CA LEU A 34 -7.36 -1.48 -7.26
C LEU A 34 -8.69 -2.21 -7.50
N PRO A 35 -8.87 -3.03 -8.56
CA PRO A 35 -10.11 -3.75 -8.79
C PRO A 35 -10.47 -4.66 -7.63
N TRP A 36 -9.47 -5.36 -7.07
CA TRP A 36 -9.64 -6.21 -5.90
C TRP A 36 -10.05 -5.40 -4.68
N CYS A 37 -9.41 -4.25 -4.42
CA CYS A 37 -9.78 -3.38 -3.31
C CYS A 37 -11.24 -2.92 -3.41
N LEU A 38 -11.66 -2.45 -4.59
CA LEU A 38 -13.03 -2.00 -4.83
C LEU A 38 -14.05 -3.13 -4.69
N ALA A 39 -13.75 -4.32 -5.20
CA ALA A 39 -14.60 -5.50 -5.08
C ALA A 39 -14.78 -5.94 -3.61
N ASN A 40 -13.79 -5.68 -2.75
CA ASN A 40 -13.85 -5.94 -1.32
C ASN A 40 -14.38 -4.75 -0.50
N GLY A 41 -14.99 -3.76 -1.16
CA GLY A 41 -15.64 -2.63 -0.49
C GLY A 41 -14.68 -1.63 0.16
N VAL A 42 -13.38 -1.66 -0.19
CA VAL A 42 -12.41 -0.71 0.35
C VAL A 42 -12.86 0.72 0.06
N THR A 43 -13.00 1.52 1.13
CA THR A 43 -13.50 2.90 1.03
C THR A 43 -12.40 3.95 1.00
N TYR A 44 -11.21 3.58 1.50
CA TYR A 44 -10.02 4.40 1.47
C TYR A 44 -8.81 3.53 1.22
N TYR A 45 -7.98 3.90 0.26
CA TYR A 45 -6.68 3.29 0.01
C TYR A 45 -5.69 4.39 -0.29
N ALA A 46 -4.60 4.44 0.46
CA ALA A 46 -3.48 5.31 0.18
C ALA A 46 -2.16 4.57 0.36
N GLN A 47 -1.17 5.02 -0.40
CA GLN A 47 0.21 4.58 -0.29
C GLN A 47 1.06 5.75 0.17
N VAL A 48 1.75 5.58 1.28
CA VAL A 48 2.64 6.61 1.82
C VAL A 48 4.07 6.27 1.47
N ARG A 49 4.79 7.23 0.87
CA ARG A 49 6.20 7.12 0.46
C ARG A 49 7.11 8.09 1.21
N LEU A 50 8.42 7.82 1.13
CA LEU A 50 9.50 8.81 1.32
C LEU A 50 9.67 9.63 0.02
N ALA A 51 9.94 10.94 0.07
CA ALA A 51 9.99 11.77 -1.14
C ALA A 51 11.26 11.52 -1.99
N TYR A 52 11.10 11.50 -3.32
CA TYR A 52 12.17 11.49 -4.33
C TYR A 52 11.64 12.02 -5.69
N PRO A 53 12.41 12.78 -6.51
CA PRO A 53 13.82 13.18 -6.34
C PRO A 53 14.02 14.31 -5.32
N PRO A 54 15.26 14.60 -4.90
CA PRO A 54 15.56 15.75 -4.07
C PRO A 54 15.17 17.05 -4.73
N THR A 55 14.16 17.72 -4.19
CA THR A 55 14.03 19.16 -4.38
C THR A 55 15.19 19.81 -3.63
N ALA A 56 16.10 20.43 -4.37
CA ALA A 56 17.24 21.19 -3.86
C ALA A 56 16.82 22.49 -3.13
N SER A 57 15.79 22.45 -2.29
CA SER A 57 15.41 23.59 -1.45
C SER A 57 15.80 23.29 0.00
N ALA A 58 16.93 23.88 0.40
CA ALA A 58 17.57 23.79 1.71
C ALA A 58 16.75 24.42 2.87
N LEU A 59 15.43 24.54 2.74
CA LEU A 59 14.53 25.11 3.75
C LEU A 59 13.64 24.06 4.45
N THR A 60 13.79 22.78 4.12
CA THR A 60 13.07 21.69 4.80
C THR A 60 14.03 20.57 5.15
N PRO A 61 14.65 20.59 6.35
CA PRO A 61 15.36 19.42 6.84
C PRO A 61 14.31 18.32 7.04
N ASN A 62 14.49 17.16 6.39
CA ASN A 62 13.69 15.92 6.48
C ASN A 62 12.78 15.54 5.30
N LEU A 63 13.04 15.99 4.06
CA LEU A 63 12.35 15.41 2.90
C LEU A 63 12.94 14.08 2.39
N HIS A 64 14.11 13.66 2.87
CA HIS A 64 14.81 12.43 2.46
C HIS A 64 15.09 11.45 3.60
N GLY A 65 14.43 11.63 4.76
CA GLY A 65 14.62 10.78 5.93
C GLY A 65 13.79 9.48 5.88
N PRO A 66 14.15 8.48 6.71
CA PRO A 66 13.35 7.25 6.91
C PRO A 66 11.92 7.58 7.36
N LEU A 67 11.03 6.59 7.34
CA LEU A 67 9.73 6.69 8.01
C LEU A 67 9.95 7.19 9.44
N ASN A 68 9.15 8.18 9.87
CA ASN A 68 9.29 8.76 11.20
C ASN A 68 8.08 8.38 12.06
N TRP A 69 8.36 8.06 13.33
CA TRP A 69 7.31 7.98 14.32
C TRP A 69 6.63 9.34 14.46
N SER A 70 5.31 9.37 14.55
CA SER A 70 4.55 10.62 14.72
C SER A 70 4.83 11.33 16.04
N SER A 71 5.27 10.58 17.06
CA SER A 71 5.73 11.10 18.34
C SER A 71 6.62 10.08 19.05
N SER A 72 7.38 10.52 20.07
CA SER A 72 8.11 9.62 20.96
C SER A 72 7.18 8.67 21.73
N ALA A 73 5.99 9.14 22.14
CA ALA A 73 5.00 8.30 22.80
C ALA A 73 4.50 7.18 21.88
N THR A 74 4.33 7.46 20.59
CA THR A 74 4.02 6.44 19.58
C THR A 74 5.16 5.43 19.45
N ALA A 75 6.40 5.91 19.34
CA ALA A 75 7.57 5.03 19.24
C ALA A 75 7.67 4.05 20.42
N SER A 76 7.37 4.51 21.64
CA SER A 76 7.36 3.68 22.85
C SER A 76 6.29 2.59 22.85
N LYS A 77 5.23 2.69 22.04
CA LYS A 77 4.22 1.62 21.87
C LYS A 77 4.75 0.44 21.04
N TYR A 78 5.77 0.67 20.22
CA TYR A 78 6.32 -0.32 19.29
C TYR A 78 7.85 -0.47 19.48
N PRO A 79 8.32 -0.86 20.67
CA PRO A 79 9.75 -0.89 20.99
C PRO A 79 10.54 -1.86 20.11
N ASP A 80 9.88 -2.88 19.54
CA ASP A 80 10.51 -3.90 18.69
C ASP A 80 10.56 -3.50 17.21
N ILE A 81 10.04 -2.32 16.84
CA ILE A 81 10.00 -1.84 15.46
C ILE A 81 11.04 -0.74 15.28
N ASN A 82 12.11 -1.06 14.54
CA ASN A 82 13.01 -0.07 14.00
C ASN A 82 12.52 0.40 12.62
N LEU A 83 12.04 1.65 12.51
CA LEU A 83 11.50 2.19 11.25
C LEU A 83 12.53 2.26 10.11
N ALA A 84 13.83 2.25 10.41
CA ALA A 84 14.87 2.19 9.39
C ALA A 84 14.85 0.88 8.58
N ASP A 85 14.20 -0.16 9.08
CA ASP A 85 14.08 -1.46 8.41
C ASP A 85 12.87 -1.54 7.46
N TRP A 86 12.13 -0.44 7.26
CA TRP A 86 10.89 -0.38 6.49
C TRP A 86 10.94 0.72 5.43
N ASP A 87 10.34 0.45 4.28
CA ASP A 87 10.50 1.30 3.09
C ASP A 87 9.20 2.00 2.68
N ALA A 88 8.03 1.51 3.08
CA ALA A 88 6.74 2.13 2.75
C ALA A 88 5.66 1.85 3.80
N VAL A 89 4.55 2.59 3.66
CA VAL A 89 3.32 2.32 4.41
C VAL A 89 2.14 2.18 3.44
N GLY A 90 1.36 1.13 3.59
CA GLY A 90 0.04 0.98 2.99
C GLY A 90 -1.05 1.37 3.98
N VAL A 91 -2.09 2.07 3.54
CA VAL A 91 -3.22 2.47 4.38
C VAL A 91 -4.49 2.05 3.67
N MET A 92 -5.24 1.10 4.23
CA MET A 92 -6.43 0.56 3.57
C MET A 92 -7.59 0.39 4.56
N ALA A 93 -8.73 1.01 4.24
CA ALA A 93 -9.94 0.97 5.06
C ALA A 93 -10.92 -0.03 4.46
N PHE A 94 -10.96 -1.21 5.07
CA PHE A 94 -11.97 -2.23 4.80
C PHE A 94 -13.24 -1.95 5.63
N PRO A 95 -14.43 -2.30 5.11
CA PRO A 95 -15.63 -2.48 5.92
C PRO A 95 -15.36 -3.40 7.13
N ALA A 96 -16.08 -3.18 8.23
CA ALA A 96 -15.89 -3.95 9.47
C ALA A 96 -16.28 -5.44 9.31
N ASP A 97 -17.16 -5.72 8.35
CA ASP A 97 -17.70 -7.03 8.01
C ASP A 97 -17.05 -7.64 6.75
N THR A 98 -15.95 -7.06 6.26
CA THR A 98 -15.21 -7.62 5.12
C THR A 98 -14.80 -9.05 5.40
N GLN A 99 -15.37 -9.98 4.63
CA GLN A 99 -14.86 -11.33 4.51
C GLN A 99 -13.80 -11.33 3.42
N PHE A 100 -12.61 -11.88 3.73
CA PHE A 100 -11.57 -12.02 2.71
C PHE A 100 -12.14 -12.78 1.51
N PRO A 101 -11.75 -12.37 0.28
CA PRO A 101 -12.52 -12.72 -0.89
C PRO A 101 -12.52 -14.23 -1.14
N SER A 102 -13.68 -14.71 -1.58
CA SER A 102 -13.89 -16.04 -2.13
C SER A 102 -14.04 -15.97 -3.67
N GLY A 103 -13.95 -17.11 -4.35
CA GLY A 103 -14.20 -17.19 -5.80
C GLY A 103 -13.28 -16.25 -6.62
N PRO A 104 -13.82 -15.43 -7.52
CA PRO A 104 -13.03 -14.61 -8.45
C PRO A 104 -12.04 -13.65 -7.78
N GLY A 105 -12.43 -13.05 -6.64
CA GLY A 105 -11.55 -12.14 -5.89
C GLY A 105 -10.35 -12.86 -5.27
N LYS A 106 -10.52 -14.12 -4.84
CA LYS A 106 -9.43 -14.97 -4.37
C LYS A 106 -8.49 -15.33 -5.51
N ALA A 107 -9.05 -15.78 -6.63
CA ALA A 107 -8.28 -16.19 -7.80
C ALA A 107 -7.44 -15.03 -8.35
N TYR A 108 -8.02 -13.82 -8.45
CA TYR A 108 -7.28 -12.63 -8.85
C TYR A 108 -6.15 -12.30 -7.87
N TYR A 109 -6.39 -12.39 -6.56
CA TYR A 109 -5.33 -12.16 -5.58
C TYR A 109 -4.18 -13.15 -5.75
N GLU A 110 -4.49 -14.45 -5.85
CA GLU A 110 -3.49 -15.52 -5.90
C GLU A 110 -2.67 -15.54 -7.20
N ASN A 111 -3.29 -15.16 -8.32
CA ASN A 111 -2.71 -15.25 -9.67
C ASN A 111 -2.20 -13.91 -10.24
N VAL A 112 -2.65 -12.78 -9.69
CA VAL A 112 -2.26 -11.45 -10.19
C VAL A 112 -1.53 -10.65 -9.09
N ILE A 113 -2.19 -10.38 -7.96
CA ILE A 113 -1.62 -9.52 -6.91
C ILE A 113 -0.41 -10.17 -6.26
N ARG A 114 -0.53 -11.45 -5.85
CA ARG A 114 0.55 -12.13 -5.15
C ARG A 114 1.82 -12.30 -6.02
N PRO A 115 1.74 -12.68 -7.31
CA PRO A 115 2.91 -12.63 -8.19
C PRO A 115 3.49 -11.23 -8.36
N ASP A 116 2.64 -10.20 -8.47
CA ASP A 116 3.07 -8.80 -8.56
C ASP A 116 3.82 -8.36 -7.30
N GLU A 117 3.29 -8.65 -6.11
CA GLU A 117 3.95 -8.39 -4.82
C GLU A 117 5.36 -8.97 -4.75
N ARG A 118 5.57 -10.20 -5.24
CA ARG A 118 6.88 -10.87 -5.26
C ARG A 118 7.91 -10.18 -6.16
N VAL A 119 7.48 -9.30 -7.07
CA VAL A 119 8.41 -8.53 -7.92
C VAL A 119 9.17 -7.49 -7.09
N PHE A 120 8.48 -6.78 -6.20
CA PHE A 120 8.98 -5.56 -5.57
C PHE A 120 9.02 -5.57 -4.04
N LEU A 121 8.32 -6.48 -3.36
CA LEU A 121 8.36 -6.63 -1.91
C LEU A 121 9.44 -7.63 -1.46
N PHE A 122 9.86 -7.50 -0.20
CA PHE A 122 10.77 -8.43 0.46
C PHE A 122 10.24 -9.87 0.47
N SER A 123 8.95 -10.02 0.72
CA SER A 123 8.17 -11.25 0.59
C SER A 123 6.71 -10.87 0.32
N GLU A 124 5.80 -11.83 0.21
CA GLU A 124 4.36 -11.55 0.15
C GLU A 124 3.96 -10.61 1.30
N ALA A 125 3.14 -9.60 1.01
CA ALA A 125 2.85 -8.52 1.95
C ALA A 125 2.34 -9.06 3.30
N LEU A 126 1.41 -10.02 3.23
CA LEU A 126 0.79 -10.64 4.40
C LEU A 126 1.76 -11.42 5.29
N LEU A 127 2.93 -11.83 4.78
CA LEU A 127 3.92 -12.57 5.56
C LEU A 127 4.83 -11.67 6.40
N HIS A 128 5.04 -10.42 5.99
CA HIS A 128 6.00 -9.53 6.65
C HIS A 128 5.41 -8.22 7.15
N LEU A 129 4.19 -7.85 6.75
CA LEU A 129 3.60 -6.58 7.18
C LEU A 129 3.55 -6.47 8.71
N ARG A 130 3.63 -5.22 9.17
CA ARG A 130 3.38 -4.87 10.57
C ARG A 130 2.32 -3.79 10.60
N MET A 131 1.19 -4.11 11.23
CA MET A 131 0.09 -3.18 11.40
C MET A 131 0.37 -2.25 12.57
N LEU A 132 0.17 -0.97 12.35
CA LEU A 132 0.26 0.08 13.35
C LEU A 132 -1.10 0.78 13.47
N GLU A 133 -1.32 1.36 14.64
CA GLU A 133 -2.43 2.28 14.86
C GLU A 133 -2.42 3.43 13.83
N PRO A 134 -3.59 3.99 13.50
CA PRO A 134 -3.67 5.10 12.57
C PRO A 134 -2.82 6.29 13.02
N GLY A 135 -2.08 6.88 12.08
CA GLY A 135 -1.22 8.04 12.36
C GLY A 135 0.01 7.72 13.21
N SER A 136 0.41 6.45 13.33
CA SER A 136 1.64 6.06 14.05
C SER A 136 2.90 6.53 13.33
N VAL A 137 2.88 6.51 12.00
CA VAL A 137 4.02 6.83 11.15
C VAL A 137 3.66 7.97 10.20
N GLN A 138 4.61 8.87 10.00
CA GLN A 138 4.54 9.96 9.04
C GLN A 138 5.55 9.73 7.92
N GLY A 139 5.13 10.07 6.69
CA GLY A 139 5.95 10.05 5.49
C GLY A 139 5.76 11.34 4.71
N ALA A 140 6.62 11.58 3.71
CA ALA A 140 6.69 12.85 3.01
C ALA A 140 5.57 13.06 1.97
N ARG A 141 4.95 11.97 1.47
CA ARG A 141 3.88 12.05 0.47
C ARG A 141 2.89 10.90 0.62
N VAL A 142 1.60 11.23 0.57
CA VAL A 142 0.47 10.30 0.54
C VAL A 142 -0.10 10.34 -0.86
N GLU A 143 -0.04 9.22 -1.59
CA GLU A 143 -0.77 9.04 -2.83
C GLU A 143 -2.10 8.37 -2.50
N GLU A 144 -3.19 9.11 -2.67
CA GLU A 144 -4.54 8.56 -2.52
C GLU A 144 -4.89 7.76 -3.77
N VAL A 145 -5.32 6.51 -3.59
CA VAL A 145 -5.67 5.58 -4.65
C VAL A 145 -7.19 5.39 -4.70
N ILE A 146 -7.81 5.26 -3.53
CA ILE A 146 -9.26 5.19 -3.34
C ILE A 146 -9.69 6.22 -2.30
N VAL A 147 -10.69 7.04 -2.63
CA VAL A 147 -11.33 7.99 -1.72
C VAL A 147 -12.84 7.86 -1.82
N GLY A 148 -13.51 7.64 -0.69
CA GLY A 148 -14.96 7.48 -0.65
C GLY A 148 -15.47 6.30 -1.47
N GLY A 149 -14.69 5.21 -1.54
CA GLY A 149 -15.01 4.01 -2.33
C GLY A 149 -14.86 4.19 -3.83
N ARG A 150 -14.16 5.24 -4.30
CA ARG A 150 -13.91 5.50 -5.72
C ARG A 150 -12.42 5.58 -6.00
N ALA A 151 -11.99 4.95 -7.08
CA ALA A 151 -10.64 5.13 -7.61
C ALA A 151 -10.42 6.60 -7.98
N VAL A 152 -9.29 7.17 -7.57
CA VAL A 152 -8.90 8.55 -7.91
C VAL A 152 -7.63 8.64 -8.76
N VAL A 153 -7.02 7.50 -9.06
CA VAL A 153 -5.87 7.38 -9.98
C VAL A 153 -6.32 6.96 -11.38
N ALA A 154 -5.59 7.36 -12.41
CA ALA A 154 -5.87 7.01 -13.80
C ALA A 154 -5.14 5.72 -14.24
N GLY A 155 -5.66 5.05 -15.28
CA GLY A 155 -4.99 3.91 -15.94
C GLY A 155 -5.11 2.59 -15.18
N TRP A 156 -6.08 2.48 -14.27
CA TRP A 156 -6.39 1.21 -13.57
C TRP A 156 -7.48 0.41 -14.31
N GLU A 157 -8.09 0.99 -15.34
CA GLU A 157 -9.18 0.39 -16.12
C GLU A 157 -8.76 -0.90 -16.84
N GLU A 158 -7.49 -1.02 -17.23
CA GLU A 158 -6.95 -2.26 -17.80
C GLU A 158 -6.99 -3.41 -16.77
N TRP A 159 -6.64 -3.13 -15.52
CA TRP A 159 -6.66 -4.11 -14.43
C TRP A 159 -8.09 -4.50 -14.06
N ARG A 160 -9.03 -3.56 -14.17
CA ARG A 160 -10.46 -3.86 -14.03
C ARG A 160 -10.91 -4.91 -15.06
N GLN A 161 -10.49 -4.78 -16.32
CA GLN A 161 -10.84 -5.77 -17.35
C GLN A 161 -10.25 -7.16 -17.04
N VAL A 162 -9.02 -7.21 -16.54
CA VAL A 162 -8.40 -8.47 -16.09
C VAL A 162 -9.21 -9.08 -14.94
N PHE A 163 -9.57 -8.28 -13.93
CA PHE A 163 -10.38 -8.72 -12.79
C PHE A 163 -11.77 -9.25 -13.22
N ASP A 164 -12.46 -8.52 -14.10
CA ASP A 164 -13.77 -8.91 -14.63
C ASP A 164 -13.72 -10.24 -15.41
N GLY A 165 -12.54 -10.62 -15.93
CA GLY A 165 -12.29 -11.91 -16.59
C GLY A 165 -12.41 -13.11 -15.63
N TYR A 166 -11.90 -12.98 -14.40
CA TYR A 166 -11.97 -14.04 -13.38
C TYR A 166 -13.42 -14.33 -12.95
N GLY A 167 -14.33 -13.35 -13.04
CA GLY A 167 -15.75 -13.55 -12.76
C GLY A 167 -16.53 -14.29 -13.85
N LYS A 168 -15.96 -14.42 -15.06
CA LYS A 168 -16.62 -15.05 -16.22
C LYS A 168 -16.23 -16.50 -16.43
N GLU A 169 -15.08 -16.93 -15.93
CA GLU A 169 -14.61 -18.32 -16.05
C GLU A 169 -15.39 -19.30 -15.16
N GLU A 170 -15.98 -18.85 -14.04
CA GLU A 170 -16.82 -19.69 -13.17
C GLU A 170 -18.21 -20.02 -13.77
N GLN A 171 -18.60 -19.41 -14.89
CA GLN A 171 -19.91 -19.62 -15.53
C GLN A 171 -19.86 -20.54 -16.79
N ARG A 172 -18.72 -21.16 -17.08
CA ARG A 172 -18.56 -22.14 -18.17
C ARG A 172 -18.35 -23.55 -17.62
#